data_AF-A0A5Q4T691-F1
#
_entry.id   AF-A0A5Q4T691-F1
#
_cell.length_a   1.000
_cell.length_b   1.000
_cell.length_c   1.000
_cell.angle_alpha   90.00
_cell.angle_beta   90.00
_cell.angle_gamma   90.00
#
_symmetry.space_group_name_H-M   'P 1'
#
loop_
_entity.id
_entity.type
_entity.pdbx_description
1 polymer ?
#
loop_
_entity_poly.entity_id
_entity_poly.type
_entity_poly.pdbx_seq_one_letter_code
_entity_poly.pdbx_strand_id
1 'polypeptide(L)'
;MHRVERLSGDYYVFPGSTARALRRYQAFLQPPGRRPLYPQDAHCSCRGCSFDDVRHARDVLEEVLQELPFRSRAELKHRVASLDATYLDRTLPDPFADRRQWRADLWWHRRLTAGGEAM
;
A
#
# COMPACT_ATOMS: atom_id res chain seq x y z
N MET A 1 10.99 -5.74 14.00
CA MET A 1 10.77 -4.95 12.76
C MET A 1 11.99 -4.11 12.39
N HIS A 2 12.58 -3.33 13.31
CA HIS A 2 13.76 -2.46 13.06
C HIS A 2 15.04 -3.08 12.50
N ARG A 3 15.13 -4.41 12.34
CA ARG A 3 16.28 -5.09 11.74
C ARG A 3 16.13 -5.22 10.22
N VAL A 4 14.92 -5.52 9.74
CA VAL A 4 14.57 -5.59 8.31
C VAL A 4 14.67 -4.20 7.69
N GLU A 5 14.09 -3.21 8.36
CA GLU A 5 14.14 -1.79 7.96
C GLU A 5 15.55 -1.18 7.87
N ARG A 6 16.57 -1.85 8.45
CA ARG A 6 17.98 -1.41 8.41
C ARG A 6 18.83 -2.17 7.42
N LEU A 7 18.35 -3.34 6.96
CA LEU A 7 19.09 -4.26 6.11
C LEU A 7 18.53 -4.32 4.69
N SER A 8 17.30 -3.87 4.48
CA SER A 8 16.73 -3.79 3.15
C SER A 8 17.50 -2.79 2.30
N GLY A 9 17.82 -3.21 1.07
CA GLY A 9 18.44 -2.36 0.05
C GLY A 9 17.43 -1.45 -0.66
N ASP A 10 16.15 -1.59 -0.34
CA ASP A 10 15.10 -0.78 -0.95
C ASP A 10 15.13 0.66 -0.41
N TYR A 11 15.06 1.63 -1.32
CA TYR A 11 15.09 3.04 -0.98
C TYR A 11 13.91 3.45 -0.08
N TYR A 12 12.78 2.77 -0.13
CA TYR A 12 11.55 3.08 0.62
C TYR A 12 11.42 2.29 1.93
N VAL A 13 12.28 1.31 2.16
CA VAL A 13 12.34 0.52 3.40
C VAL A 13 13.44 1.08 4.31
N PHE A 14 13.04 1.99 5.20
CA PHE A 14 13.94 2.62 6.19
C PHE A 14 13.37 2.46 7.61
N PRO A 15 14.16 2.70 8.68
CA PRO A 15 13.67 2.56 10.05
C PRO A 15 12.38 3.38 10.30
N GLY A 16 11.28 2.68 10.63
CA GLY A 16 9.96 3.28 10.82
C GLY A 16 9.08 3.39 9.56
N SER A 17 9.55 2.95 8.38
CA SER A 17 8.74 2.89 7.16
C SER A 17 7.52 1.99 7.35
N THR A 18 7.66 0.85 8.03
CA THR A 18 6.55 -0.08 8.32
C THR A 18 5.43 0.60 9.09
N ALA A 19 5.79 1.31 10.17
CA ALA A 19 4.82 2.02 11.01
C ALA A 19 4.17 3.20 10.26
N ARG A 20 4.93 3.87 9.39
CA ARG A 20 4.42 4.95 8.54
C ARG A 20 3.44 4.41 7.49
N ALA A 21 3.78 3.31 6.83
CA ALA A 21 2.95 2.62 5.85
C ALA A 21 1.63 2.15 6.49
N LEU A 22 1.68 1.48 7.65
CA LEU A 22 0.47 1.06 8.38
C LEU A 22 -0.43 2.24 8.72
N ARG A 23 0.13 3.33 9.24
CA ARG A 23 -0.64 4.53 9.62
C ARG A 23 -1.32 5.17 8.42
N ARG A 24 -0.61 5.28 7.29
CA ARG A 24 -1.17 5.83 6.05
C ARG A 24 -2.23 4.92 5.46
N TYR A 25 -2.00 3.60 5.52
CA TYR A 25 -2.99 2.63 5.05
C TYR A 25 -4.28 2.67 5.89
N GLN A 26 -4.15 2.76 7.21
CA GLN A 26 -5.28 2.96 8.11
C GLN A 26 -5.98 4.29 7.86
N ALA A 27 -5.23 5.40 7.75
CA ALA A 27 -5.79 6.73 7.54
C ALA A 27 -6.59 6.82 6.24
N PHE A 28 -6.16 6.14 5.17
CA PHE A 28 -6.91 6.05 3.93
C PHE A 28 -8.28 5.38 4.13
N LEU A 29 -8.35 4.37 5.01
CA LEU A 29 -9.56 3.58 5.28
C LEU A 29 -10.46 4.18 6.39
N GLN A 30 -9.96 5.15 7.15
CA GLN A 30 -10.71 5.81 8.23
C GLN A 30 -11.90 6.70 7.84
N PRO A 31 -11.98 7.33 6.64
CA PRO A 31 -13.07 8.25 6.34
C PRO A 31 -14.46 7.59 6.52
N PRO A 32 -15.32 8.14 7.38
CA PRO A 32 -16.66 7.62 7.57
C PRO A 32 -17.49 7.89 6.31
N GLY A 33 -18.09 6.83 5.76
CA GLY A 33 -18.92 6.93 4.56
C GLY A 33 -19.10 5.58 3.88
N ARG A 34 -20.06 5.50 2.96
CA ARG A 34 -20.28 4.33 2.08
C ARG A 34 -19.75 4.56 0.65
N ARG A 35 -19.13 5.72 0.40
CA ARG A 35 -18.60 6.03 -0.93
C ARG A 35 -17.33 5.22 -1.17
N PRO A 36 -17.15 4.67 -2.38
CA PRO A 36 -15.89 4.07 -2.76
C PRO A 36 -14.74 5.07 -2.60
N LEU A 37 -13.63 4.58 -2.07
CA LEU A 37 -12.37 5.28 -1.98
C LEU A 37 -11.55 5.01 -3.22
N TYR A 38 -10.81 6.01 -3.65
CA TYR A 38 -9.97 5.95 -4.83
C TYR A 38 -8.53 6.28 -4.40
N PRO A 39 -7.59 5.33 -4.51
CA PRO A 39 -6.16 5.59 -4.35
C PRO A 39 -5.71 6.75 -5.24
N GLN A 40 -4.72 7.51 -4.78
CA GLN A 40 -4.14 8.62 -5.54
C GLN A 40 -2.65 8.34 -5.74
N ASP A 41 -2.17 8.62 -6.95
CA ASP A 41 -0.75 8.59 -7.25
C ASP A 41 -0.02 9.66 -6.41
N ALA A 42 1.14 9.29 -5.88
CA ALA A 42 1.97 10.24 -5.17
C ALA A 42 2.50 11.29 -6.16
N HIS A 43 2.23 12.56 -5.89
CA HIS A 43 2.71 13.66 -6.73
C HIS A 43 4.26 13.78 -6.74
N CYS A 44 4.93 13.19 -5.75
CA CYS A 44 6.38 13.20 -5.62
C CYS A 44 6.90 11.82 -5.18
N SER A 45 8.00 11.37 -5.80
CA SER A 45 8.67 10.10 -5.52
C SER A 45 9.61 10.13 -4.31
N CYS A 46 9.63 11.21 -3.52
CA CYS A 46 10.47 11.27 -2.33
C CYS A 46 9.90 10.38 -1.22
N ARG A 47 10.77 9.81 -0.37
CA ARG A 47 10.39 8.92 0.77
C ARG A 47 9.28 9.48 1.67
N GLY A 48 9.16 10.80 1.75
CA GLY A 48 8.12 11.46 2.54
C GLY A 48 6.73 11.37 1.90
N CYS A 49 6.67 11.60 0.59
CA CYS A 49 5.44 11.75 -0.20
C CYS A 49 5.01 10.46 -0.91
N SER A 50 5.91 9.49 -1.13
CA SER A 50 5.52 8.22 -1.76
C SER A 50 4.43 7.47 -0.98
N PHE A 51 4.33 7.68 0.34
CA PHE A 51 3.26 7.12 1.16
C PHE A 51 1.92 7.88 1.08
N ASP A 52 1.84 8.98 0.32
CA ASP A 52 0.55 9.55 -0.07
C ASP A 52 -0.18 8.61 -1.04
N ASP A 53 0.56 7.81 -1.81
CA ASP A 53 -0.01 6.65 -2.51
C ASP A 53 -0.16 5.46 -1.55
N VAL A 54 -1.40 5.13 -1.26
CA VAL A 54 -1.75 3.97 -0.43
C VAL A 54 -1.29 2.64 -1.03
N ARG A 55 -1.20 2.53 -2.36
CA ARG A 55 -0.69 1.33 -3.05
C ARG A 55 0.79 1.16 -2.77
N HIS A 56 1.55 2.25 -2.78
CA HIS A 56 2.96 2.24 -2.43
C HIS A 56 3.19 1.90 -0.95
N ALA A 57 2.31 2.36 -0.05
CA ALA A 57 2.33 1.90 1.33
C ALA A 57 2.14 0.37 1.44
N ARG A 58 1.28 -0.22 0.59
CA ARG A 58 1.09 -1.68 0.56
C ARG A 58 2.27 -2.44 -0.05
N ASP A 59 2.96 -1.85 -1.04
CA ASP A 59 4.19 -2.41 -1.61
C ASP A 59 5.30 -2.52 -0.55
N VAL A 60 5.54 -1.45 0.22
CA VAL A 60 6.52 -1.46 1.33
C VAL A 60 6.15 -2.50 2.40
N LEU A 61 4.85 -2.67 2.70
CA LEU A 61 4.40 -3.70 3.64
C LEU A 61 4.63 -5.11 3.10
N GLU A 62 4.48 -5.33 1.80
CA GLU A 62 4.75 -6.60 1.15
C GLU A 62 6.25 -6.93 1.21
N GLU A 63 7.12 -5.98 0.89
CA GLU A 63 8.58 -6.14 0.99
C GLU A 63 9.02 -6.49 2.41
N VAL A 64 8.52 -5.74 3.41
CA VAL A 64 8.79 -6.03 4.82
C VAL A 64 8.28 -7.42 5.21
N LEU A 65 7.10 -7.83 4.73
CA LEU A 65 6.59 -9.18 4.97
C LEU A 65 7.51 -10.24 4.36
N GLN A 66 8.02 -10.04 3.14
CA GLN A 66 8.92 -10.97 2.46
C GLN A 66 10.28 -11.11 3.17
N GLU A 67 10.80 -10.04 3.76
CA GLU A 67 12.07 -10.06 4.48
C GLU A 67 11.95 -10.54 5.95
N LEU A 68 10.75 -10.50 6.55
CA LEU A 68 10.57 -10.89 7.95
C LEU A 68 10.64 -12.42 8.17
N PRO A 69 11.26 -12.87 9.29
CA PRO A 69 11.23 -14.27 9.70
C PRO A 69 9.80 -14.68 10.10
N PHE A 70 9.49 -15.98 9.89
CA PHE A 70 8.15 -16.55 9.94
C PHE A 70 7.28 -16.11 11.15
N ARG A 71 7.84 -16.10 12.37
CA ARG A 71 7.09 -15.75 13.58
C ARG A 71 6.63 -14.29 13.59
N SER A 72 7.54 -13.35 13.24
CA SER A 72 7.22 -11.92 13.20
C SER A 72 6.37 -11.56 11.99
N ARG A 73 6.42 -12.36 10.91
CA ARG A 73 5.58 -12.21 9.73
C ARG A 73 4.12 -12.46 10.04
N ALA A 74 3.79 -13.43 10.89
CA ALA A 74 2.39 -13.83 11.15
C ALA A 74 1.54 -12.69 11.74
N GLU A 75 2.07 -11.97 12.73
CA GLU A 75 1.36 -10.84 13.37
C GLU A 75 1.13 -9.69 12.37
N LEU A 76 2.18 -9.31 11.63
CA LEU A 76 2.06 -8.25 10.62
C LEU A 76 1.10 -8.66 9.51
N LYS A 77 1.18 -9.91 9.03
CA LYS A 77 0.30 -10.45 8.01
C LYS A 77 -1.17 -10.40 8.43
N HIS A 78 -1.47 -10.73 9.69
CA HIS A 78 -2.85 -10.67 10.19
C HIS A 78 -3.40 -9.24 10.18
N ARG A 79 -2.60 -8.26 10.65
CA ARG A 79 -2.99 -6.84 10.62
C ARG A 79 -3.19 -6.34 9.20
N VAL A 80 -2.26 -6.65 8.30
CA VAL A 80 -2.34 -6.24 6.89
C VAL A 80 -3.54 -6.89 6.20
N ALA A 81 -3.83 -8.17 6.45
CA ALA A 81 -4.98 -8.85 5.87
C ALA A 81 -6.33 -8.22 6.26
N SER A 82 -6.47 -7.72 7.50
CA SER A 82 -7.69 -7.01 7.92
C SER A 82 -7.85 -5.68 7.20
N LEU A 83 -6.75 -4.97 6.94
CA LEU A 83 -6.75 -3.73 6.16
C LEU A 83 -7.03 -4.02 4.68
N ASP A 84 -6.42 -5.07 4.13
CA ASP A 84 -6.62 -5.52 2.75
C ASP A 84 -8.11 -5.83 2.49
N ALA A 85 -8.79 -6.53 3.42
CA ALA A 85 -10.22 -6.80 3.30
C ALA A 85 -11.07 -5.52 3.28
N THR A 86 -10.74 -4.55 4.12
CA THR A 86 -11.44 -3.26 4.14
C THR A 86 -11.15 -2.46 2.88
N TYR A 87 -9.91 -2.50 2.39
CA TYR A 87 -9.52 -1.86 1.14
C TYR A 87 -10.26 -2.46 -0.05
N LEU A 88 -10.42 -3.79 -0.10
CA LEU A 88 -11.21 -4.47 -1.13
C LEU A 88 -12.70 -4.07 -1.11
N ASP A 89 -13.28 -3.95 0.08
CA ASP A 89 -14.68 -3.50 0.25
C ASP A 89 -14.87 -2.05 -0.18
N ARG A 90 -13.87 -1.20 0.11
CA ARG A 90 -13.96 0.25 -0.12
C ARG A 90 -13.43 0.69 -1.48
N THR A 91 -12.69 -0.12 -2.23
CA THR A 91 -12.10 0.26 -3.51
C THR A 91 -12.64 -0.57 -4.67
N LEU A 92 -13.00 0.11 -5.75
CA LEU A 92 -13.55 -0.55 -6.93
C LEU A 92 -12.44 -1.16 -7.79
N PRO A 93 -12.66 -2.37 -8.35
CA PRO A 93 -11.74 -2.96 -9.32
C PRO A 93 -11.65 -2.12 -10.59
N ASP A 94 -10.44 -1.96 -11.13
CA ASP A 94 -10.23 -1.31 -12.43
C ASP A 94 -10.28 -2.36 -13.55
N PRO A 95 -11.29 -2.34 -14.44
CA PRO A 95 -11.39 -3.28 -15.56
C PRO A 95 -10.29 -3.07 -16.62
N PHE A 96 -9.58 -1.94 -16.59
CA PHE A 96 -8.49 -1.61 -17.53
C PHE A 96 -7.11 -1.64 -16.86
N ALA A 97 -6.99 -2.22 -15.67
CA ALA A 97 -5.74 -2.27 -14.91
C ALA A 97 -4.57 -2.81 -15.74
N ASP A 98 -4.81 -3.89 -16.49
CA ASP A 98 -3.82 -4.54 -17.35
C ASP A 98 -3.26 -3.64 -18.47
N ARG A 99 -3.96 -2.54 -18.82
CA ARG A 99 -3.53 -1.57 -19.85
C ARG A 99 -2.97 -0.27 -19.26
N ARG A 100 -3.38 0.10 -18.05
CA ARG A 100 -3.05 1.40 -17.45
C ARG A 100 -1.91 1.35 -16.45
N GLN A 101 -1.62 0.18 -15.87
CA GLN A 101 -0.75 0.09 -14.70
C GLN A 101 0.40 -0.89 -14.94
N TRP A 102 1.62 -0.38 -14.74
CA TRP A 102 2.87 -1.13 -14.92
C TRP A 102 3.03 -2.32 -13.96
N ARG A 103 2.25 -2.36 -12.87
CA ARG A 103 2.26 -3.40 -11.81
C ARG A 103 0.90 -4.10 -11.66
N ALA A 104 0.25 -4.40 -12.78
CA ALA A 104 -1.06 -5.06 -12.79
C ALA A 104 -1.05 -6.50 -12.22
N ASP A 105 0.13 -7.08 -11.99
CA ASP A 105 0.31 -8.37 -11.30
C ASP A 105 -0.11 -8.31 -9.82
N LEU A 106 -0.13 -7.12 -9.21
CA LEU A 106 -0.51 -6.91 -7.81
C LEU A 106 -1.97 -6.47 -7.70
N TRP A 107 -2.79 -7.25 -6.99
CA TRP A 107 -4.25 -7.02 -6.91
C TRP A 107 -4.65 -5.66 -6.31
N TRP A 108 -3.81 -5.06 -5.46
CA TRP A 108 -4.07 -3.73 -4.86
C TRP A 108 -3.80 -2.58 -5.84
N HIS A 109 -2.98 -2.82 -6.87
CA HIS A 109 -2.81 -1.92 -8.00
C HIS A 109 -3.97 -2.02 -8.99
N ARG A 110 -4.69 -3.15 -9.06
CA ARG A 110 -5.85 -3.33 -9.95
C ARG A 110 -7.14 -2.60 -9.48
N ARG A 111 -7.01 -1.38 -8.96
CA ARG A 111 -8.10 -0.55 -8.42
C ARG A 111 -8.19 0.79 -9.13
N LEU A 112 -9.41 1.34 -9.20
CA LEU A 112 -9.65 2.65 -9.77
C LEU A 112 -8.98 3.74 -8.92
N THR A 113 -8.16 4.58 -9.54
CA THR A 113 -7.51 5.72 -8.88
C THR A 113 -8.28 7.01 -9.10
N ALA A 114 -8.13 7.98 -8.18
CA ALA A 114 -8.79 9.28 -8.30
C ALA A 114 -8.17 10.14 -9.40
N GLY A 115 -6.97 9.77 -9.86
CA GLY A 115 -6.25 10.35 -10.99
C GLY A 115 -6.53 9.65 -12.31
N GLY A 116 -7.77 9.20 -12.54
CA GLY A 116 -8.26 8.86 -13.88
C GLY A 116 -8.36 10.10 -14.78
N GLU A 117 -7.32 10.94 -14.80
CA GLU A 117 -7.19 12.01 -15.77
C GLU A 117 -6.65 11.36 -17.05
N ALA A 118 -7.51 11.36 -18.05
CA ALA A 118 -7.10 11.20 -19.43
C ALA A 118 -6.03 12.24 -19.74
N MET A 119 -4.85 11.79 -20.17
CA MET A 119 -4.10 12.34 -21.31
C MET A 119 -3.33 11.20 -21.97
#